data_AF-A0A9D8LFD1-F1
#
_entry.id   AF-A0A9D8LFD1-F1
#
_cell.length_a   1.000
_cell.length_b   1.000
_cell.length_c   1.000
_cell.angle_alpha   90.00
_cell.angle_beta   90.00
_cell.angle_gamma   90.00
#
_symmetry.space_group_name_H-M   'P 1'
#
loop_
_entity.id
_entity.type
_entity.pdbx_description
1 polymer ?
#
loop_
_entity_poly.entity_id
_entity_poly.type
_entity_poly.pdbx_seq_one_letter_code
_entity_poly.pdbx_strand_id
1 'polypeptide(L)' 'GERKGACELVKSGAFDLNVSYDVPTQAADMAGMIKWLLSSGVKPGDAKGSIYTTLTNITKDNAGSDTACWNLSDLKK' A
#
# COMPACT_ATOMS: atom_id res chain seq x y z
N GLY A 1 2.46 2.36 6.69
CA GLY A 1 3.58 3.20 6.27
C GLY A 1 3.15 4.56 5.84
N GLU A 2 1.91 5.00 6.10
CA GLU A 2 1.61 6.43 5.91
C GLU A 2 2.52 7.22 6.86
N ARG A 3 3.19 8.24 6.32
CA ARG A 3 4.31 8.86 7.02
C ARG A 3 3.86 9.51 8.34
N LYS A 4 2.79 10.31 8.32
CA LYS A 4 2.34 11.04 9.52
C LYS A 4 1.65 10.14 10.56
N GLY A 5 0.85 9.19 10.09
CA GLY A 5 -0.01 8.32 10.90
C GLY A 5 0.66 7.03 11.36
N ALA A 6 1.86 6.71 10.88
CA ALA A 6 2.60 5.53 11.33
C ALA A 6 4.11 5.77 11.44
N CYS A 7 4.78 6.18 10.38
CA CYS A 7 6.26 6.18 10.39
C CYS A 7 6.86 7.18 11.38
N GLU A 8 6.31 8.40 11.47
CA GLU A 8 6.76 9.38 12.46
C GLU A 8 6.42 8.96 13.91
N LEU A 9 5.34 8.19 14.10
CA LEU A 9 5.00 7.61 15.40
C LEU A 9 5.97 6.49 15.80
N VAL A 10 6.44 5.68 14.85
CA VAL A 10 7.51 4.70 15.09
C VAL A 10 8.83 5.41 15.39
N LYS A 11 9.18 6.43 14.60
CA LYS A 11 10.42 7.20 14.74
C LYS A 11 10.52 7.95 16.06
N SER A 12 9.42 8.58 16.50
CA SER A 12 9.33 9.24 17.81
C SER A 12 9.32 8.25 18.98
N GLY A 13 9.14 6.96 18.71
CA GLY A 13 9.02 5.92 19.73
C GLY A 13 7.65 5.85 20.40
N ALA A 14 6.63 6.50 19.84
CA ALA A 14 5.25 6.29 20.25
C ALA A 14 4.78 4.86 19.91
N PHE A 15 5.30 4.27 18.82
CA PHE A 15 5.13 2.87 18.46
C PHE A 15 6.49 2.17 18.32
N ASP A 16 6.57 0.91 18.73
CA ASP A 16 7.77 0.09 18.52
C ASP A 16 7.79 -0.58 17.14
N LEU A 17 6.61 -0.91 16.61
CA LEU A 17 6.42 -1.61 15.35
C LEU A 17 5.11 -1.16 14.69
N ASN A 18 5.15 -0.91 13.39
CA ASN A 18 3.97 -0.82 12.55
C ASN A 18 4.03 -1.87 11.44
N VAL A 19 3.12 -2.84 11.48
CA VAL A 19 2.93 -3.80 10.38
C VAL A 19 2.02 -3.16 9.33
N SER A 20 2.55 -2.97 8.11
CA SER A 20 1.87 -2.22 7.06
C SER A 20 1.59 -3.04 5.83
N TYR A 21 0.44 -2.80 5.22
CA TYR A 21 0.20 -3.06 3.81
C TYR A 21 0.95 -2.06 2.92
N ASP A 22 1.24 -2.45 1.68
CA ASP A 22 1.71 -1.56 0.62
C ASP A 22 0.52 -0.90 -0.10
N VAL A 23 0.00 0.17 0.50
CA VAL A 23 -1.17 0.92 0.01
C VAL A 23 -0.97 1.49 -1.41
N PRO A 24 0.17 2.12 -1.75
CA PRO A 24 0.41 2.58 -3.12
C PRO A 24 0.26 1.47 -4.17
N THR A 25 0.88 0.31 -3.95
CA THR A 25 0.79 -0.83 -4.87
C THR A 25 -0.63 -1.39 -4.92
N GLN A 26 -1.31 -1.56 -3.77
CA GLN A 26 -2.70 -2.02 -3.77
C GLN A 26 -3.64 -1.10 -4.55
N ALA A 27 -3.46 0.22 -4.44
CA ALA A 27 -4.27 1.18 -5.19
C ALA A 27 -4.03 1.05 -6.70
N ALA A 28 -2.77 0.90 -7.12
CA ALA A 28 -2.41 0.69 -8.53
C ALA A 28 -2.98 -0.64 -9.06
N ASP A 29 -2.88 -1.72 -8.29
CA ASP A 29 -3.42 -3.03 -8.65
C ASP A 29 -4.94 -3.01 -8.78
N MET A 30 -5.65 -2.34 -7.87
CA MET A 30 -7.10 -2.16 -7.95
C MET A 30 -7.50 -1.40 -9.22
N ALA A 31 -6.84 -0.27 -9.50
CA ALA A 31 -7.12 0.51 -10.71
C ALA A 31 -6.79 -0.28 -11.99
N GLY A 32 -5.69 -1.03 -11.99
CA GLY A 32 -5.29 -1.91 -13.07
C GLY A 32 -6.31 -3.04 -13.32
N MET A 33 -6.79 -3.68 -12.26
CA MET A 33 -7.82 -4.71 -12.34
C MET A 33 -9.13 -4.16 -12.88
N ILE A 34 -9.58 -2.99 -12.44
CA ILE A 34 -10.78 -2.33 -12.98
C ILE A 34 -10.60 -2.09 -14.48
N LYS A 35 -9.46 -1.51 -14.89
CA LYS A 35 -9.16 -1.27 -16.31
C LYS A 35 -9.18 -2.56 -17.12
N TRP A 36 -8.57 -3.62 -16.61
CA TRP A 36 -8.54 -4.92 -17.30
C TRP A 36 -9.93 -5.55 -17.38
N LEU A 37 -10.71 -5.54 -16.30
CA LEU A 37 -12.08 -6.06 -16.30
C LEU A 37 -12.96 -5.35 -17.34
N LEU A 38 -12.80 -4.03 -17.49
CA LEU A 38 -13.57 -3.25 -18.47
C LEU A 38 -13.10 -3.43 -19.93
N SER A 39 -11.84 -3.81 -20.16
CA SER A 39 -11.25 -3.87 -21.51
C SER A 39 -10.98 -5.28 -22.04
N SER A 40 -10.98 -6.30 -21.19
CA SER A 40 -10.60 -7.67 -21.55
C SER A 40 -11.66 -8.45 -22.32
N GLY A 41 -12.92 -8.00 -22.31
CA GLY A 41 -14.05 -8.74 -22.91
C GLY A 41 -14.47 -10.00 -22.12
N VAL A 42 -13.93 -10.21 -20.91
CA VAL A 42 -14.35 -11.28 -20.02
C VAL A 42 -15.80 -11.05 -19.58
N LYS A 43 -16.60 -12.12 -19.54
CA LYS A 43 -18.01 -12.02 -19.11
C LYS A 43 -18.08 -11.63 -17.63
N PRO A 44 -19.05 -10.77 -17.24
CA PRO A 44 -19.27 -10.43 -15.85
C PRO A 44 -19.45 -11.68 -14.98
N GLY A 45 -18.69 -11.77 -13.88
CA GLY A 45 -18.76 -12.88 -12.93
C GLY A 45 -17.82 -14.07 -13.20
N ASP A 46 -17.20 -14.14 -14.38
CA ASP A 46 -16.30 -15.26 -14.73
C ASP A 46 -14.87 -15.07 -14.17
N ALA A 47 -14.38 -13.83 -14.09
CA ALA A 47 -13.09 -13.53 -13.48
C ALA A 47 -13.18 -13.54 -11.94
N LYS A 48 -12.37 -14.39 -11.30
CA LYS A 48 -12.20 -14.45 -9.84
C LYS A 48 -10.71 -14.42 -9.52
N GLY A 49 -10.32 -13.58 -8.58
CA GLY A 49 -8.93 -13.45 -8.16
C GLY A 49 -8.80 -12.69 -6.87
N SER A 50 -7.66 -12.86 -6.21
CA SER A 50 -7.27 -12.10 -5.03
C SER A 50 -5.86 -11.60 -5.23
N ILE A 51 -5.63 -10.32 -4.94
CA ILE A 51 -4.32 -9.68 -5.05
C ILE A 51 -3.87 -9.36 -3.64
N TYR A 52 -2.64 -9.79 -3.33
CA TYR A 52 -2.04 -9.62 -2.02
C TYR A 52 -0.75 -8.83 -2.18
N THR A 53 -0.45 -8.02 -1.17
CA THR A 53 0.85 -7.36 -1.03
C THR A 53 1.53 -7.93 0.21
N THR A 54 2.86 -8.04 0.15
CA THR A 54 3.66 -8.47 1.29
C THR A 54 3.53 -7.46 2.43
N LEU A 55 3.29 -7.95 3.64
CA LEU A 55 3.29 -7.11 4.83
C LEU A 55 4.70 -6.63 5.14
N THR A 56 4.85 -5.32 5.34
CA THR A 56 6.13 -4.69 5.68
C THR A 56 6.15 -4.32 7.15
N ASN A 57 7.17 -4.79 7.86
CA ASN A 57 7.43 -4.40 9.24
C ASN A 57 8.20 -3.08 9.26
N ILE A 58 7.60 -2.05 9.85
CA ILE A 58 8.21 -0.73 10.01
C ILE A 58 8.68 -0.59 11.45
N THR A 59 10.00 -0.51 11.63
CA THR A 59 10.68 -0.30 12.92
C THR A 59 11.44 1.02 12.86
N LYS A 60 12.06 1.43 13.98
CA LYS A 60 12.90 2.64 14.00
C LYS A 60 14.03 2.60 12.97
N ASP A 61 14.53 1.41 12.62
CA ASP A 61 15.63 1.22 11.67
C ASP A 61 15.26 1.62 10.24
N ASN A 62 13.98 1.51 9.86
CA ASN A 62 13.53 1.76 8.49
C ASN A 62 12.41 2.81 8.38
N ALA A 63 11.94 3.40 9.48
CA ALA A 63 10.88 4.41 9.49
C ALA A 63 11.23 5.72 8.73
N GLY A 64 12.51 5.94 8.41
CA GLY A 64 12.93 7.04 7.54
C GLY A 64 12.86 6.72 6.05
N SER A 65 12.73 5.45 5.66
CA SER A 65 12.86 5.01 4.27
C SER A 65 11.61 5.36 3.44
N ASP A 66 11.82 5.89 2.24
CA ASP A 66 10.75 6.14 1.27
C ASP A 66 10.18 4.86 0.65
N THR A 67 10.87 3.73 0.80
CA THR A 67 10.33 2.42 0.40
C THR A 67 9.43 1.80 1.47
N ALA A 68 9.59 2.17 2.73
CA ALA A 68 8.75 1.70 3.84
C ALA A 68 7.60 2.68 4.13
N CYS A 69 7.81 3.96 3.83
CA CYS A 69 6.96 5.07 4.23
C CYS A 69 6.54 5.92 3.02
N TRP A 70 5.24 6.14 2.89
CA TRP A 70 4.62 6.89 1.79
C TRP A 70 3.86 8.12 2.30
N ASN A 71 3.71 9.15 1.48
CA ASN A 71 2.85 10.30 1.78
C ASN A 71 1.60 10.28 0.91
N LEU A 72 0.46 10.70 1.48
CA LEU A 72 -0.78 10.81 0.71
C LEU A 72 -0.65 11.79 -0.48
N SER A 73 0.18 12.82 -0.35
CA SER A 73 0.48 13.76 -1.44
C SER A 73 1.08 13.09 -2.66
N ASP A 74 1.85 12.01 -2.48
CA ASP A 74 2.56 11.32 -3.56
C ASP A 74 1.57 10.51 -4.43
N LEU A 75 0.39 10.20 -3.87
CA LEU A 75 -0.67 9.40 -4.49
C LEU A 75 -1.74 10.21 -5.22
N LYS A 76 -1.79 11.54 -5.04
CA LYS A 76 -2.83 12.42 -5.62
C LYS A 76 -2.52 12.89 -7.05
N LYS A 77 -1.74 12.14 -7.82
CA LYS A 77 -1.33 12.55 -9.18
C LYS A 77 -2.43 12.38 -10.20
#